data_AF-A0A1S3I1F0-F1
#
_entry.id   AF-A0A1S3I1F0-F1
#
_cell.length_a   1.000
_cell.length_b   1.000
_cell.length_c   1.000
_cell.angle_alpha   90.00
_cell.angle_beta   90.00
_cell.angle_gamma   90.00
#
_symmetry.space_group_name_H-M   'P 1'
#
loop_
_entity.id
_entity.type
_entity.pdbx_description
1 polymer ?
#
loop_
_entity_poly.entity_id
_entity_poly.type
_entity_poly.pdbx_seq_one_letter_code
_entity_poly.pdbx_strand_id
1 'polypeptide(L)'
;MSTSAASLLTRGCVLFVVGVIFALVLNFLQVQRRITAFREEYLLLSSAWWVPPSCGTAAAIIGLLYPCLDKRLGESHKYRQEWSSVMRCIAVFVGINHASAKIDFANNFQLSLTLAALSIGLWWLFDRSRSGFGLGIAIAVLATFVTQLLVYHGVFRYTEPDFLYVRSWLPSIFFSGGVTMGNIGRQLAIDDVVDDEKEHQE
;
A
#
# COMPACT_ATOMS: atom_id res chain seq x y z
N MET A 1 1.88 3.73 -28.78
CA MET A 1 1.01 2.63 -28.34
C MET A 1 -0.02 3.19 -27.39
N SER A 2 -1.26 3.32 -27.86
CA SER A 2 -2.38 3.80 -27.06
C SER A 2 -2.94 2.61 -26.29
N THR A 3 -2.67 2.50 -25.00
CA THR A 3 -3.39 1.54 -24.13
C THR A 3 -4.88 1.81 -24.27
N SER A 4 -5.68 0.79 -24.59
CA SER A 4 -7.13 0.93 -24.70
C SER A 4 -7.72 1.52 -23.41
N ALA A 5 -8.71 2.40 -23.51
CA ALA A 5 -9.39 2.94 -22.33
C ALA A 5 -10.00 1.82 -21.47
N ALA A 6 -10.37 0.70 -22.10
CA ALA A 6 -10.88 -0.49 -21.43
C ALA A 6 -9.82 -1.16 -20.53
N SER A 7 -8.57 -1.33 -21.00
CA SER A 7 -7.52 -1.97 -20.18
C SER A 7 -7.13 -1.11 -18.99
N LEU A 8 -7.06 0.22 -19.16
CA LEU A 8 -6.86 1.16 -18.06
C LEU A 8 -7.97 1.07 -17.01
N LEU A 9 -9.23 0.95 -17.43
CA LEU A 9 -10.38 0.82 -16.55
C LEU A 9 -10.34 -0.52 -15.79
N THR A 10 -10.10 -1.62 -16.48
CA THR A 10 -9.96 -2.96 -15.87
C THR A 10 -8.84 -2.98 -14.84
N ARG A 11 -7.66 -2.44 -15.18
CA ARG A 11 -6.52 -2.34 -14.26
C ARG A 11 -6.85 -1.50 -13.03
N GLY A 12 -7.51 -0.36 -13.22
CA GLY A 12 -8.00 0.48 -12.12
C GLY A 12 -8.95 -0.27 -11.20
N CYS A 13 -9.91 -1.02 -11.75
CA CYS A 13 -10.85 -1.85 -10.99
C CYS A 13 -10.14 -2.95 -10.20
N VAL A 14 -9.19 -3.67 -10.82
CA VAL A 14 -8.40 -4.72 -10.14
C VAL A 14 -7.61 -4.13 -8.97
N LEU A 15 -6.90 -3.03 -9.20
CA LEU A 15 -6.12 -2.34 -8.15
C LEU A 15 -7.01 -1.84 -7.01
N PHE A 16 -8.21 -1.32 -7.33
CA PHE A 16 -9.19 -0.91 -6.32
C PHE A 16 -9.62 -2.09 -5.44
N VAL A 17 -10.05 -3.19 -6.05
CA VAL A 17 -10.49 -4.40 -5.33
C VAL A 17 -9.36 -4.97 -4.47
N VAL A 18 -8.15 -5.07 -5.01
CA VAL A 18 -6.96 -5.53 -4.27
C VAL A 18 -6.68 -4.61 -3.09
N GLY A 19 -6.77 -3.29 -3.26
CA GLY A 19 -6.60 -2.32 -2.18
C GLY A 19 -7.65 -2.46 -1.07
N VAL A 20 -8.91 -2.69 -1.43
CA VAL A 20 -9.99 -2.97 -0.46
C VAL A 20 -9.69 -4.25 0.32
N ILE A 21 -9.28 -5.33 -0.36
CA ILE A 21 -8.92 -6.60 0.29
C ILE A 21 -7.76 -6.40 1.26
N PHE A 22 -6.70 -5.69 0.86
CA PHE A 22 -5.59 -5.38 1.77
C PHE A 22 -6.07 -4.61 3.00
N ALA A 23 -6.88 -3.57 2.82
CA ALA A 23 -7.41 -2.80 3.94
C ALA A 23 -8.21 -3.69 4.92
N LEU A 24 -9.05 -4.59 4.40
CA LEU A 24 -9.82 -5.53 5.22
C LEU A 24 -8.92 -6.54 5.94
N VAL A 25 -7.94 -7.13 5.25
CA VAL A 25 -7.00 -8.10 5.85
C VAL A 25 -6.16 -7.44 6.95
N LEU A 26 -5.61 -6.26 6.68
CA LEU A 26 -4.79 -5.54 7.65
C LEU A 26 -5.64 -5.10 8.85
N ASN A 27 -6.86 -4.62 8.62
CA ASN A 27 -7.79 -4.30 9.70
C ASN A 27 -8.13 -5.55 10.53
N PHE A 28 -8.40 -6.69 9.89
CA PHE A 28 -8.65 -7.95 10.59
C PHE A 28 -7.45 -8.39 11.46
N LEU A 29 -6.23 -8.29 10.93
CA LEU A 29 -5.00 -8.60 11.67
C LEU A 29 -4.77 -7.66 12.85
N GLN A 30 -5.20 -6.40 12.74
CA GLN A 30 -5.15 -5.41 13.81
C GLN A 30 -6.25 -5.63 14.86
N VAL A 31 -7.46 -6.05 14.46
CA VAL A 31 -8.61 -6.31 15.35
C VAL A 31 -8.44 -7.59 16.15
N GLN A 32 -7.94 -8.68 15.55
CA GLN A 32 -7.76 -9.99 16.20
C GLN A 32 -6.84 -9.98 17.44
N ARG A 33 -6.09 -8.89 17.69
CA ARG A 33 -5.16 -8.80 18.84
C ARG A 33 -5.57 -7.81 19.94
N ARG A 34 -6.67 -7.06 19.80
CA ARG A 34 -7.30 -6.39 20.96
C ARG A 34 -8.10 -7.41 21.76
N ILE A 35 -7.46 -8.06 22.72
CA ILE A 35 -8.16 -8.66 23.86
C ILE A 35 -8.64 -7.50 24.74
N THR A 36 -9.74 -6.85 24.35
CA THR A 36 -10.59 -6.02 25.22
C THR A 36 -12.00 -5.99 24.62
N ALA A 37 -12.90 -6.74 25.26
CA ALA A 37 -14.35 -6.75 25.10
C ALA A 37 -14.93 -7.09 23.70
N PHE A 38 -15.63 -8.23 23.64
CA PHE A 38 -16.64 -8.64 22.64
C PHE A 38 -17.84 -7.66 22.51
N ARG A 39 -17.57 -6.37 22.47
CA ARG A 39 -18.56 -5.30 22.30
C ARG A 39 -17.95 -4.36 21.27
N GLU A 40 -18.54 -4.25 20.08
CA GLU A 40 -18.21 -3.28 19.00
C GLU A 40 -17.55 -3.82 17.71
N GLU A 41 -17.67 -5.11 17.39
CA GLU A 41 -17.31 -5.63 16.05
C GLU A 41 -18.16 -4.98 14.93
N TYR A 42 -19.41 -4.66 15.24
CA TYR A 42 -20.34 -3.96 14.33
C TYR A 42 -20.08 -2.46 14.22
N LEU A 43 -19.38 -1.85 15.18
CA LEU A 43 -19.20 -0.39 15.24
C LEU A 43 -17.94 0.07 14.52
N LEU A 44 -16.88 -0.72 14.42
CA LEU A 44 -15.70 -0.38 13.60
C LEU A 44 -15.99 -0.50 12.10
N LEU A 45 -16.71 -1.54 11.66
CA LEU A 45 -17.14 -1.65 10.27
C LEU A 45 -18.19 -0.57 9.93
N SER A 46 -18.98 -0.12 10.90
CA SER A 46 -19.97 0.96 10.73
C SER A 46 -19.41 2.38 10.91
N SER A 47 -18.36 2.58 11.70
CA SER A 47 -17.75 3.89 12.00
C SER A 47 -16.56 4.21 11.08
N ALA A 48 -15.91 3.19 10.53
CA ALA A 48 -14.78 3.32 9.62
C ALA A 48 -15.04 2.62 8.27
N TRP A 49 -16.32 2.52 7.86
CA TRP A 49 -16.72 1.95 6.56
C TRP A 49 -16.07 2.65 5.36
N TRP A 50 -15.64 3.90 5.54
CA TRP A 50 -14.95 4.72 4.53
C TRP A 50 -13.48 4.32 4.33
N VAL A 51 -12.87 3.61 5.28
CA VAL A 51 -11.45 3.24 5.21
C VAL A 51 -11.17 2.30 4.05
N PRO A 52 -11.85 1.14 3.88
CA PRO A 52 -11.57 0.23 2.77
C PRO A 52 -11.76 0.88 1.39
N PRO A 53 -12.85 1.62 1.10
CA PRO A 53 -12.97 2.36 -0.15
C PRO A 53 -11.85 3.38 -0.37
N SER A 54 -11.44 4.13 0.66
CA SER A 54 -10.35 5.12 0.55
C SER A 54 -9.00 4.47 0.21
N CYS A 55 -8.70 3.32 0.83
CA CYS A 55 -7.51 2.54 0.54
C CYS A 55 -7.56 1.95 -0.87
N GLY A 56 -8.73 1.46 -1.31
CA GLY A 56 -8.96 1.00 -2.68
C GLY A 56 -8.70 2.11 -3.71
N THR A 57 -9.22 3.31 -3.48
CA THR A 57 -9.01 4.45 -4.38
C THR A 57 -7.53 4.86 -4.40
N ALA A 58 -6.87 4.93 -3.24
CA ALA A 58 -5.45 5.24 -3.17
C ALA A 58 -4.60 4.18 -3.92
N ALA A 59 -4.92 2.90 -3.73
CA ALA A 59 -4.30 1.79 -4.44
C ALA A 59 -4.42 1.90 -5.96
N ALA A 60 -5.61 2.21 -6.46
CA ALA A 60 -5.83 2.43 -7.89
C ALA A 60 -5.02 3.61 -8.41
N ILE A 61 -5.04 4.76 -7.72
CA ILE A 61 -4.26 5.93 -8.11
C ILE A 61 -2.76 5.61 -8.16
N ILE A 62 -2.23 4.98 -7.12
CA ILE A 62 -0.81 4.63 -6.99
C ILE A 62 -0.40 3.64 -8.09
N GLY A 63 -1.14 2.53 -8.25
CA GLY A 63 -0.84 1.51 -9.24
C GLY A 63 -0.98 1.99 -10.69
N LEU A 64 -1.83 2.98 -10.96
CA LEU A 64 -1.90 3.63 -12.28
C LEU A 64 -0.78 4.66 -12.49
N LEU A 65 -0.38 5.38 -11.44
CA LEU A 65 0.62 6.45 -11.52
C LEU A 65 2.05 5.93 -11.75
N TYR A 66 2.41 4.80 -11.11
CA TYR A 66 3.75 4.22 -11.18
C TYR A 66 4.19 3.92 -12.63
N PRO A 67 3.44 3.14 -13.44
CA PRO A 67 3.81 2.87 -14.83
C PRO A 67 3.92 4.15 -15.69
N CYS A 68 3.09 5.16 -15.41
CA CYS A 68 3.14 6.44 -16.11
C CYS A 68 4.40 7.23 -15.78
N LEU A 69 4.85 7.23 -14.53
CA LEU A 69 6.08 7.92 -14.14
C LEU A 69 7.33 7.18 -14.60
N ASP A 70 7.32 5.85 -14.58
CA ASP A 70 8.44 5.06 -15.12
C ASP A 70 8.69 5.39 -16.59
N LYS A 71 7.61 5.49 -17.39
CA LYS A 71 7.69 5.91 -18.80
C LYS A 71 8.27 7.33 -18.94
N ARG A 72 7.87 8.27 -18.09
CA ARG A 72 8.38 9.66 -18.12
C ARG A 72 9.84 9.77 -17.67
N LEU A 73 10.27 8.93 -16.73
CA LEU A 73 11.63 8.91 -16.20
C LEU A 73 12.59 8.07 -17.05
N GLY A 74 12.08 7.43 -18.11
CA GLY A 74 12.87 6.54 -18.96
C GLY A 74 13.37 5.31 -18.20
N GLU A 75 12.71 4.92 -17.11
CA GLU A 75 13.05 3.71 -16.39
C GLU A 75 12.67 2.52 -17.26
N SER A 76 13.68 1.91 -17.88
CA SER A 76 13.50 0.66 -18.60
C SER A 76 12.99 -0.37 -17.60
N HIS A 77 11.86 -1.02 -17.90
CA HIS A 77 11.26 -2.14 -17.14
C HIS A 77 12.15 -3.41 -17.17
N LYS A 78 13.48 -3.23 -17.10
CA LYS A 78 14.52 -4.26 -17.21
C LYS A 78 14.45 -5.30 -16.09
N TYR A 79 13.76 -5.00 -15.00
CA TYR A 79 13.36 -6.03 -14.08
C TYR A 79 12.07 -6.63 -14.62
N ARG A 80 12.19 -7.78 -15.29
CA ARG A 80 11.08 -8.69 -15.60
C ARG A 80 10.45 -9.04 -14.25
N GLN A 81 9.59 -8.17 -13.72
CA GLN A 81 8.86 -8.47 -12.51
C GLN A 81 8.07 -9.72 -12.87
N GLU A 82 8.31 -10.77 -12.11
CA GLU A 82 7.51 -11.98 -12.18
C GLU A 82 6.44 -11.83 -11.12
N TRP A 83 5.26 -12.37 -11.37
CA TRP A 83 4.19 -12.45 -10.36
C TRP A 83 4.69 -13.07 -9.04
N SER A 84 5.70 -13.95 -9.10
CA SER A 84 6.43 -14.48 -7.94
C SER A 84 7.07 -13.38 -7.08
N SER A 85 7.77 -12.41 -7.69
CA SER A 85 8.40 -11.30 -6.96
C SER A 85 7.35 -10.39 -6.32
N VAL A 86 6.26 -10.12 -7.03
CA VAL A 86 5.14 -9.33 -6.49
C VAL A 86 4.46 -10.03 -5.33
N MET A 87 4.21 -11.34 -5.41
CA MET A 87 3.67 -12.11 -4.29
C MET A 87 4.59 -12.13 -3.08
N ARG A 88 5.92 -12.20 -3.27
CA ARG A 88 6.89 -12.06 -2.18
C ARG A 88 6.85 -10.67 -1.55
N CYS A 89 6.77 -9.61 -2.37
CA CYS A 89 6.63 -8.23 -1.89
C CYS A 89 5.35 -8.06 -1.04
N ILE A 90 4.22 -8.60 -1.52
CA ILE A 90 2.94 -8.64 -0.79
C ILE A 90 3.10 -9.36 0.55
N ALA A 91 3.71 -10.54 0.57
CA ALA A 91 3.91 -11.31 1.79
C ALA A 91 4.79 -10.55 2.81
N VAL A 92 5.87 -9.91 2.36
CA VAL A 92 6.72 -9.10 3.22
C VAL A 92 5.96 -7.87 3.73
N PHE A 93 5.19 -7.18 2.89
CA PHE A 93 4.36 -6.03 3.31
C PHE A 93 3.34 -6.42 4.40
N VAL A 94 2.59 -7.50 4.18
CA VAL A 94 1.64 -8.02 5.17
C VAL A 94 2.39 -8.44 6.45
N GLY A 95 3.58 -9.03 6.32
CA GLY A 95 4.46 -9.37 7.45
C GLY A 95 4.93 -8.16 8.25
N ILE A 96 5.34 -7.07 7.59
CA ILE A 96 5.72 -5.79 8.23
C ILE A 96 4.53 -5.23 9.00
N ASN A 97 3.34 -5.22 8.40
CA ASN A 97 2.13 -4.73 9.06
C ASN A 97 1.70 -5.63 10.23
N HIS A 98 1.86 -6.95 10.10
CA HIS A 98 1.61 -7.87 11.19
C HIS A 98 2.62 -7.69 12.34
N ALA A 99 3.90 -7.49 12.03
CA ALA A 99 4.95 -7.25 13.01
C ALA A 99 4.72 -5.92 13.75
N SER A 100 4.31 -4.86 13.06
CA SER A 100 4.01 -3.56 13.67
C SER A 100 2.81 -3.61 14.62
N ALA A 101 1.87 -4.53 14.39
CA ALA A 101 0.72 -4.75 15.27
C ALA A 101 1.00 -5.75 16.41
N LYS A 102 2.01 -6.61 16.29
CA LYS A 102 2.29 -7.73 17.22
C LYS A 102 3.38 -7.43 18.24
N ILE A 103 4.41 -6.68 17.86
CA ILE A 103 5.61 -6.58 18.69
C ILE A 103 5.49 -5.37 19.63
N ASP A 104 5.29 -5.64 20.91
CA ASP A 104 5.40 -4.66 21.97
C ASP A 104 6.88 -4.32 22.19
N PHE A 105 7.38 -3.33 21.44
CA PHE A 105 8.74 -2.83 21.65
C PHE A 105 8.78 -1.97 22.90
N ALA A 106 9.85 -2.12 23.69
CA ALA A 106 10.07 -1.29 24.88
C ALA A 106 10.23 0.20 24.58
N ASN A 107 10.54 0.57 23.32
CA ASN A 107 10.70 1.95 22.89
C ASN A 107 10.16 2.13 21.45
N ASN A 108 9.29 3.12 21.26
CA ASN A 108 8.70 3.49 19.96
C ASN A 108 9.75 3.86 18.90
N PHE A 109 10.92 4.34 19.33
CA PHE A 109 12.03 4.61 18.43
C PHE A 109 12.60 3.33 17.79
N GLN A 110 12.72 2.25 18.56
CA GLN A 110 13.21 0.97 18.05
C GLN A 110 12.23 0.37 17.03
N LEU A 111 10.93 0.37 17.36
CA LEU A 111 9.86 -0.05 16.45
C LEU A 111 9.92 0.72 15.13
N SER A 112 9.98 2.05 15.19
CA SER A 112 10.01 2.92 14.01
C SER A 112 11.25 2.68 13.15
N LEU A 113 12.43 2.56 13.77
CA LEU A 113 13.67 2.33 13.05
C LEU A 113 13.68 0.95 12.37
N THR A 114 13.21 -0.09 13.05
CA THR A 114 13.11 -1.44 12.48
C THR A 114 12.14 -1.46 11.30
N LEU A 115 10.96 -0.85 11.43
CA LEU A 115 9.98 -0.81 10.34
C LEU A 115 10.45 0.05 9.17
N ALA A 116 11.15 1.16 9.42
CA ALA A 116 11.79 1.94 8.37
C ALA A 116 12.85 1.10 7.63
N ALA A 117 13.70 0.38 8.36
CA ALA A 117 14.71 -0.49 7.76
C ALA A 117 14.08 -1.63 6.93
N LEU A 118 13.02 -2.28 7.44
CA LEU A 118 12.28 -3.31 6.71
C LEU A 118 11.58 -2.76 5.46
N SER A 119 11.02 -1.55 5.54
CA SER A 119 10.33 -0.90 4.42
C SER A 119 11.31 -0.47 3.32
N ILE A 120 12.46 0.08 3.70
CA ILE A 120 13.56 0.38 2.77
C ILE A 120 14.12 -0.91 2.17
N GLY A 121 14.28 -1.97 2.97
CA GLY A 121 14.70 -3.29 2.52
C GLY A 121 13.74 -3.92 1.52
N LEU A 122 12.43 -3.77 1.72
CA LEU A 122 11.40 -4.19 0.78
C LEU A 122 11.55 -3.48 -0.56
N TRP A 123 11.69 -2.15 -0.54
CA TRP A 123 11.94 -1.39 -1.78
C TRP A 123 13.23 -1.84 -2.47
N TRP A 124 14.32 -1.97 -1.72
CA TRP A 124 15.60 -2.39 -2.27
C TRP A 124 15.57 -3.79 -2.90
N LEU A 125 14.83 -4.72 -2.31
CA LEU A 125 14.78 -6.12 -2.73
C LEU A 125 13.81 -6.36 -3.90
N PHE A 126 12.65 -5.70 -3.94
CA PHE A 126 11.57 -6.03 -4.87
C PHE A 126 11.29 -4.97 -5.95
N ASP A 127 11.81 -3.75 -5.79
CA ASP A 127 11.52 -2.64 -6.70
C ASP A 127 12.81 -2.02 -7.24
N ARG A 128 13.65 -1.45 -6.36
CA ARG A 128 14.92 -0.77 -6.66
C ARG A 128 14.81 0.40 -7.67
N SER A 129 13.60 0.79 -8.09
CA SER A 129 13.36 1.93 -8.98
C SER A 129 13.46 3.28 -8.25
N ARG A 130 13.86 4.33 -8.98
CA ARG A 130 13.92 5.70 -8.43
C ARG A 130 12.52 6.29 -8.29
N SER A 131 11.66 6.00 -9.26
CA SER A 131 10.24 6.36 -9.25
C SER A 131 9.52 5.76 -8.04
N GLY A 132 9.79 4.48 -7.73
CA GLY A 132 9.16 3.81 -6.60
C GLY A 132 9.61 4.33 -5.26
N PHE A 133 10.89 4.70 -5.11
CA PHE A 133 11.38 5.36 -3.91
C PHE A 133 10.76 6.75 -3.74
N GLY A 134 10.80 7.57 -4.78
CA GLY A 134 10.31 8.95 -4.75
C GLY A 134 8.80 9.04 -4.51
N LEU A 135 8.01 8.26 -5.26
CA LEU A 135 6.57 8.16 -5.06
C LEU A 135 6.24 7.57 -3.69
N GLY A 136 6.95 6.52 -3.26
CA GLY A 136 6.74 5.91 -1.94
C GLY A 136 6.89 6.92 -0.81
N ILE A 137 7.94 7.77 -0.85
CA ILE A 137 8.13 8.85 0.14
C ILE A 137 6.99 9.85 0.06
N ALA A 138 6.62 10.32 -1.14
CA ALA A 138 5.55 11.30 -1.32
C ALA A 138 4.21 10.78 -0.76
N ILE A 139 3.87 9.52 -1.06
CA ILE A 139 2.67 8.84 -0.55
C ILE A 139 2.75 8.72 0.97
N ALA A 140 3.88 8.31 1.53
CA ALA A 140 4.05 8.17 2.98
C ALA A 140 3.83 9.48 3.71
N VAL A 141 4.40 10.58 3.22
CA VAL A 141 4.22 11.91 3.79
C VAL A 141 2.77 12.37 3.66
N LEU A 142 2.18 12.26 2.46
CA LEU A 142 0.81 12.71 2.21
C LEU A 142 -0.21 11.91 3.03
N ALA A 143 -0.11 10.58 3.05
CA ALA A 143 -1.02 9.72 3.79
C ALA A 143 -0.90 9.93 5.31
N THR A 144 0.32 10.12 5.83
CA THR A 144 0.52 10.46 7.24
C THR A 144 -0.10 11.82 7.58
N PHE A 145 0.06 12.81 6.71
CA PHE A 145 -0.54 14.13 6.89
C PHE A 145 -2.07 14.09 6.84
N VAL A 146 -2.66 13.36 5.90
CA VAL A 146 -4.12 13.16 5.83
C VAL A 146 -4.63 12.44 7.09
N THR A 147 -3.91 11.41 7.55
CA THR A 147 -4.24 10.70 8.80
C THR A 147 -4.18 11.65 10.00
N GLN A 148 -3.17 12.51 10.06
CA GLN A 148 -3.04 13.53 11.10
C GLN A 148 -4.24 14.48 11.11
N LEU A 149 -4.69 14.95 9.95
CA LEU A 149 -5.87 15.80 9.83
C LEU A 149 -7.14 15.08 10.28
N LEU A 150 -7.33 13.82 9.88
CA LEU A 150 -8.48 13.01 10.30
C LEU A 150 -8.54 12.84 11.82
N VAL A 151 -7.38 12.64 12.47
CA VAL A 151 -7.28 12.56 13.92
C VAL A 151 -7.58 13.90 14.58
N TYR A 152 -7.02 14.99 14.03
CA TYR A 152 -7.24 16.34 14.53
C TYR A 152 -8.73 16.76 14.48
N HIS A 153 -9.44 16.41 13.41
CA HIS A 153 -10.87 16.66 13.27
C HIS A 153 -11.76 15.65 14.01
N GLY A 154 -11.17 14.69 14.73
CA GLY A 154 -11.90 13.70 15.54
C GLY A 154 -12.62 12.61 14.74
N VAL A 155 -12.38 12.53 13.42
CA VAL A 155 -12.95 11.49 12.54
C VAL A 155 -12.34 10.12 12.81
N PHE A 156 -11.08 10.10 13.23
CA PHE A 156 -10.35 8.87 13.58
C PHE A 156 -9.66 9.02 14.93
N ARG A 157 -9.64 7.98 15.77
CA ARG A 157 -8.97 8.01 17.08
C ARG A 157 -8.09 6.78 17.26
N TYR A 158 -6.81 7.00 17.51
CA TYR A 158 -5.90 5.96 17.97
C TYR A 158 -6.00 5.81 19.49
N THR A 159 -6.04 4.57 19.97
CA THR A 159 -6.17 4.28 21.41
C THR A 159 -4.91 4.65 22.21
N GLU A 160 -3.74 4.62 21.57
CA GLU A 160 -2.44 5.00 22.14
C GLU A 160 -1.66 5.82 21.11
N PRO A 161 -1.76 7.17 21.16
CA PRO A 161 -0.96 8.05 20.33
C PRO A 161 0.47 8.22 20.88
N ASP A 162 1.48 8.17 20.00
CA ASP A 162 2.89 8.40 20.39
C ASP A 162 3.39 9.79 19.99
N PHE A 163 3.45 10.07 18.69
CA PHE A 163 4.06 11.29 18.14
C PHE A 163 2.99 12.12 17.45
N LEU A 164 2.78 13.36 17.89
CA LEU A 164 1.77 14.26 17.31
C LEU A 164 0.36 13.65 17.16
N TYR A 165 -0.10 12.76 18.06
CA TYR A 165 -1.40 12.07 17.94
C TYR A 165 -1.49 10.93 16.90
N VAL A 166 -0.38 10.55 16.25
CA VAL A 166 -0.30 9.47 15.26
C VAL A 166 0.81 8.47 15.63
N ARG A 167 0.65 7.19 15.26
CA ARG A 167 1.67 6.16 15.52
C ARG A 167 2.86 6.34 14.58
N SER A 168 4.05 6.40 15.16
CA SER A 168 5.35 6.68 14.51
C SER A 168 5.73 5.70 13.39
N TRP A 169 5.12 4.52 13.35
CA TRP A 169 5.31 3.51 12.32
C TRP A 169 4.47 3.68 11.06
N LEU A 170 3.44 4.54 11.06
CA LEU A 170 2.54 4.71 9.92
C LEU A 170 3.25 5.13 8.62
N PRO A 171 4.21 6.07 8.61
CA PRO A 171 4.92 6.44 7.39
C PRO A 171 5.59 5.23 6.73
N SER A 172 6.16 4.31 7.51
CA SER A 172 6.80 3.09 6.99
C SER A 172 5.80 2.14 6.33
N ILE A 173 4.60 1.99 6.93
CA ILE A 173 3.52 1.20 6.35
C ILE A 173 2.98 1.82 5.06
N PHE A 174 2.79 3.14 5.03
CA PHE A 174 2.34 3.82 3.81
C PHE A 174 3.40 3.77 2.69
N PHE A 175 4.68 3.91 3.04
CA PHE A 175 5.79 3.76 2.09
C PHE A 175 5.79 2.36 1.47
N SER A 176 5.84 1.32 2.31
CA SER A 176 5.90 -0.07 1.86
C SER A 176 4.65 -0.47 1.07
N GLY A 177 3.46 -0.08 1.53
CA GLY A 177 2.21 -0.30 0.81
C GLY A 177 2.18 0.42 -0.55
N GLY A 178 2.67 1.66 -0.62
CA GLY A 178 2.80 2.40 -1.88
C GLY A 178 3.70 1.70 -2.90
N VAL A 179 4.86 1.23 -2.45
CA VAL A 179 5.79 0.44 -3.29
C VAL A 179 5.15 -0.88 -3.75
N THR A 180 4.46 -1.60 -2.86
CA THR A 180 3.76 -2.85 -3.20
C THR A 180 2.66 -2.62 -4.24
N MET A 181 1.79 -1.63 -4.06
CA MET A 181 0.73 -1.33 -5.03
C MET A 181 1.30 -0.80 -6.35
N GLY A 182 2.40 -0.06 -6.30
CA GLY A 182 3.16 0.35 -7.48
C GLY A 182 3.69 -0.84 -8.29
N ASN A 183 4.23 -1.85 -7.62
CA ASN A 183 4.71 -3.09 -8.26
C ASN A 183 3.57 -3.91 -8.88
N ILE A 184 2.40 -4.00 -8.21
CA ILE A 184 1.21 -4.64 -8.80
C ILE A 184 0.76 -3.86 -10.05
N GLY A 185 0.75 -2.53 -9.98
CA GLY A 185 0.37 -1.67 -11.10
C GLY A 185 1.28 -1.82 -12.33
N ARG A 186 2.60 -1.94 -12.12
CA ARG A 186 3.59 -2.24 -13.17
C ARG A 186 3.34 -3.57 -13.85
N GLN A 187 3.08 -4.61 -13.07
CA GLN A 187 2.80 -5.94 -13.61
C GLN A 187 1.56 -5.98 -14.46
N LEU A 188 0.45 -5.42 -13.95
CA LEU A 188 -0.78 -5.34 -14.73
C LEU A 188 -0.57 -4.53 -16.02
N ALA A 189 0.25 -3.49 -16.00
CA ALA A 189 0.57 -2.71 -17.19
C ALA A 189 1.44 -3.47 -18.21
N ILE A 190 2.25 -4.45 -17.79
CA ILE A 190 2.97 -5.34 -18.71
C ILE A 190 2.00 -6.35 -19.32
N ASP A 191 1.15 -6.97 -18.50
CA ASP A 191 0.17 -7.97 -18.95
C ASP A 191 -0.80 -7.36 -19.98
N ASP A 192 -1.27 -6.12 -19.75
CA ASP A 192 -2.10 -5.36 -20.71
C ASP A 192 -1.44 -5.27 -22.10
N VAL A 193 -0.12 -4.99 -22.15
CA VAL A 193 0.62 -4.83 -23.41
C VAL A 193 0.79 -6.17 -24.12
N VAL A 194 1.06 -7.23 -23.36
CA VAL A 194 1.22 -8.59 -23.89
C VAL A 194 -0.09 -9.10 -24.49
N ASP A 195 -1.23 -8.79 -23.88
CA ASP A 195 -2.54 -9.20 -24.39
C ASP A 195 -2.97 -8.37 -25.60
N ASP A 196 -2.74 -7.04 -25.60
CA ASP A 196 -2.94 -6.19 -26.79
C ASP A 196 -2.12 -6.71 -27.99
N GLU A 197 -0.87 -7.13 -27.78
CA GLU A 197 -0.01 -7.67 -28.85
C GLU A 197 -0.53 -9.00 -29.44
N LYS A 198 -1.16 -9.86 -28.64
CA LYS A 198 -1.76 -11.11 -29.12
C LYS A 198 -3.01 -10.85 -29.96
N GLU A 199 -3.88 -9.95 -29.51
CA GLU A 199 -5.11 -9.60 -30.24
C GLU A 199 -4.83 -9.00 -31.62
N HIS A 200 -3.70 -8.28 -31.79
CA HIS A 200 -3.31 -7.72 -33.10
C HIS A 200 -2.61 -8.74 -34.02
N GLN A 201 -2.23 -9.91 -33.51
CA GLN A 201 -1.61 -10.99 -34.30
C GLN A 201 -2.61 -12.03 -34.82
N GLU A 202 -3.83 -12.05 -34.28
CA GLU A 202 -4.97 -12.88 -34.73
C GLU A 202 -5.83 -12.18 -35.79
#